data_AF-A0A849FE59-F1
#
_entry.id   AF-A0A849FE59-F1
#
_cell.length_a   1.000
_cell.length_b   1.000
_cell.length_c   1.000
_cell.angle_alpha   90.00
_cell.angle_beta   90.00
_cell.angle_gamma   90.00
#
_symmetry.space_group_name_H-M   'P 1'
#
loop_
_entity.id
_entity.type
_entity.pdbx_description
1 polymer ?
#
loop_
_entity_poly.entity_id
_entity_poly.type
_entity_poly.pdbx_seq_one_letter_code
_entity_poly.pdbx_strand_id
1 'polypeptide(L)'
;SDTLEIARDHLEPGTNVVLTVEANMEAEQLKLLARSIVPIDTVVADAGQAGLRVFVDQDDAIGAVAGLLGRARGESGLAGRGEVQLCLMSLDLPGEVDVSLGTDFPVTPQIKGALKSLPGVVTVEDV
;
A
#
# COMPACT_ATOMS: atom_id res chain seq x y z
N SER A 1 9.88 0.89 29.17
CA SER A 1 10.34 0.22 27.93
C SER A 1 10.57 1.32 26.93
N ASP A 2 11.82 1.62 26.59
CA ASP A 2 12.18 2.74 25.71
C ASP A 2 11.50 2.65 24.33
N THR A 3 11.25 1.43 23.82
CA THR A 3 10.52 1.19 22.58
C THR A 3 9.07 1.69 22.61
N LEU A 4 8.39 1.62 23.76
CA LEU A 4 6.99 2.06 23.90
C LEU A 4 6.88 3.59 24.03
N GLU A 5 7.87 4.23 24.63
CA GLU A 5 7.96 5.69 24.75
C GLU A 5 8.25 6.33 23.38
N ILE A 6 9.17 5.74 22.60
CA ILE A 6 9.54 6.24 21.27
C ILE A 6 8.39 6.08 20.25
N ALA A 7 7.60 5.01 20.37
CA ALA A 7 6.50 4.73 19.43
C ALA A 7 5.15 5.31 19.87
N ARG A 8 5.12 6.09 20.96
CA ARG A 8 3.88 6.61 21.55
C ARG A 8 3.05 7.43 20.54
N ASP A 9 3.73 8.17 19.67
CA ASP A 9 3.11 9.00 18.62
C ASP A 9 2.47 8.17 17.50
N HIS A 10 2.76 6.87 17.41
CA HIS A 10 2.17 5.94 16.44
C HIS A 10 1.15 4.98 17.08
N LEU A 11 0.97 5.04 18.40
CA LEU A 11 0.05 4.20 19.16
C LEU A 11 -1.23 4.95 19.52
N GLU A 12 -1.71 5.78 18.58
CA GLU A 12 -3.01 6.43 18.67
C GLU A 12 -4.08 5.63 17.92
N PRO A 13 -5.35 5.64 18.39
CA PRO A 13 -6.45 5.00 17.67
C PRO A 13 -6.57 5.55 16.24
N GLY A 14 -6.50 4.65 15.25
CA GLY A 14 -6.59 5.01 13.82
C GLY A 14 -5.27 4.87 13.05
N THR A 15 -4.15 4.60 13.74
CA THR A 15 -2.85 4.37 13.08
C THR A 15 -2.60 2.89 12.83
N ASN A 16 -2.31 2.52 11.58
CA ASN A 16 -1.90 1.16 11.23
C ASN A 16 -0.40 0.99 11.48
N VAL A 17 -0.04 0.06 12.35
CA VAL A 17 1.36 -0.20 12.75
C VAL A 17 1.74 -1.66 12.60
N VAL A 18 3.01 -1.91 12.36
CA VAL A 18 3.63 -3.24 12.38
C VAL A 18 4.46 -3.36 13.66
N LEU A 19 4.24 -4.42 14.44
CA LEU A 19 4.99 -4.71 15.66
C LEU A 19 5.84 -5.96 15.50
N THR A 20 7.12 -5.86 15.83
CA THR A 20 7.96 -7.04 16.09
C THR A 20 7.89 -7.37 17.57
N VAL A 21 7.36 -8.55 17.90
CA VAL A 21 7.22 -9.04 19.28
C VAL A 21 8.10 -10.26 19.51
N GLU A 22 8.78 -10.28 20.65
CA GLU A 22 9.47 -11.46 21.17
C GLU A 22 8.55 -12.16 22.17
N ALA A 23 8.32 -13.45 21.95
CA ALA A 23 7.48 -14.27 22.81
C ALA A 23 8.36 -15.15 23.71
N ASN A 24 8.30 -14.93 25.02
CA ASN A 24 8.99 -15.73 26.02
C ASN A 24 7.98 -16.44 26.93
N MET A 25 8.23 -17.71 27.22
CA MET A 25 7.41 -18.50 28.13
C MET A 25 8.07 -18.51 29.51
N GLU A 26 7.42 -17.93 30.52
CA GLU A 26 7.89 -17.95 31.91
C GLU A 26 6.80 -18.53 32.81
N ALA A 27 7.09 -19.63 33.50
CA ALA A 27 6.17 -20.27 34.44
C ALA A 27 4.74 -20.47 33.88
N GLU A 28 4.64 -21.01 32.65
CA GLU A 28 3.38 -21.23 31.92
C GLU A 28 2.61 -19.96 31.53
N GLN A 29 3.19 -18.77 31.72
CA GLN A 29 2.66 -17.50 31.25
C GLN A 29 3.41 -17.01 30.02
N LEU A 30 2.68 -16.74 28.94
CA LEU A 30 3.22 -16.12 27.73
C LEU A 30 3.48 -14.64 27.98
N LYS A 31 4.74 -14.22 27.93
CA LYS A 31 5.15 -12.82 27.94
C LYS A 31 5.52 -12.39 26.53
N LEU A 32 4.86 -11.35 26.03
CA LEU A 32 5.18 -10.72 24.76
C LEU A 32 5.91 -9.40 25.04
N LEU A 33 7.13 -9.27 24.51
CA LEU A 33 7.95 -8.07 24.60
C LEU A 33 8.01 -7.42 23.21
N ALA A 34 7.41 -6.24 23.06
CA ALA A 34 7.53 -5.46 21.84
C ALA A 34 8.98 -4.97 21.68
N ARG A 35 9.63 -5.32 20.57
CA ARG A 35 11.00 -4.95 20.23
C ARG A 35 11.06 -3.75 19.29
N SER A 36 10.09 -3.62 18.39
CA SER A 36 9.94 -2.47 17.49
C SER A 36 8.47 -2.23 17.16
N ILE A 37 8.16 -0.97 16.88
CA ILE A 37 6.83 -0.50 16.46
C ILE A 37 7.09 0.55 15.41
N VAL A 38 6.57 0.32 14.20
CA VAL A 38 6.79 1.21 13.06
C VAL A 38 5.47 1.41 12.29
N PRO A 39 5.23 2.60 11.72
CA PRO A 39 4.07 2.82 10.85
C PRO A 39 4.10 1.86 9.67
N ILE A 40 2.94 1.34 9.26
CA ILE A 40 2.84 0.39 8.14
C ILE A 40 3.46 0.96 6.84
N ASP A 41 3.36 2.28 6.65
CA ASP A 41 3.89 2.96 5.47
C ASP A 41 5.42 2.90 5.39
N THR A 42 6.11 2.84 6.53
CA THR A 42 7.58 2.72 6.56
C THR A 42 8.06 1.32 6.21
N VAL A 43 7.31 0.29 6.60
CA VAL A 43 7.63 -1.11 6.27
C VAL A 43 7.43 -1.38 4.78
N VAL A 44 6.45 -0.74 4.16
CA VAL A 44 6.18 -0.87 2.72
C VAL A 44 7.33 -0.29 1.89
N ALA A 45 7.99 0.77 2.38
CA ALA A 45 9.16 1.33 1.71
C ALA A 45 10.39 0.40 1.72
N ASP A 46 10.54 -0.43 2.76
CA ASP A 46 11.65 -1.40 2.90
C ASP A 46 11.36 -2.78 2.26
N ALA A 47 10.09 -3.11 1.99
CA ALA A 47 9.69 -4.40 1.41
C ALA A 47 9.98 -4.54 -0.10
N GLY A 48 10.69 -3.58 -0.70
CA GLY A 48 11.03 -3.56 -2.12
C GLY A 48 10.14 -2.59 -2.90
N GLN A 49 10.65 -2.13 -4.04
CA GLN A 49 9.96 -1.29 -5.02
C GLN A 49 8.78 -2.05 -5.66
N ALA A 50 7.80 -2.49 -4.86
CA ALA A 50 6.65 -3.23 -5.34
C ALA A 50 5.83 -2.29 -6.23
N GLY A 51 5.81 -2.58 -7.53
CA GLY A 51 4.91 -1.89 -8.43
C GLY A 51 3.46 -2.25 -8.12
N LEU A 52 2.50 -1.49 -8.65
CA LEU A 52 1.10 -1.88 -8.61
C LEU A 52 0.62 -2.23 -10.01
N ARG A 53 -0.04 -3.37 -10.15
CA ARG A 53 -0.81 -3.71 -11.35
C ARG A 53 -2.29 -3.55 -11.06
N VAL A 54 -2.95 -2.65 -11.78
CA VAL A 54 -4.37 -2.32 -11.62
C VAL A 54 -5.13 -2.88 -12.82
N PHE A 55 -6.09 -3.75 -12.56
CA PHE A 55 -6.93 -4.34 -13.58
C PHE A 55 -8.23 -3.56 -13.71
N VAL A 56 -8.53 -3.12 -14.93
CA VAL A 56 -9.62 -2.19 -15.23
C VAL A 56 -10.50 -2.78 -16.32
N ASP A 57 -11.80 -2.90 -16.07
CA ASP A 57 -12.78 -3.43 -17.02
C ASP A 57 -13.70 -2.37 -17.63
N GLN A 58 -13.74 -1.16 -17.05
CA GLN A 58 -14.53 -0.03 -17.51
C GLN A 58 -13.67 1.21 -17.77
N ASP A 59 -13.99 1.92 -18.86
CA ASP A 59 -13.25 3.08 -19.35
C ASP A 59 -13.30 4.27 -18.36
N ASP A 60 -14.41 4.40 -17.61
CA ASP A 60 -14.66 5.47 -16.66
C ASP A 60 -13.71 5.43 -15.43
N ALA A 61 -13.22 4.24 -15.09
CA ALA A 61 -12.26 4.04 -14.01
C ALA A 61 -10.90 4.72 -14.29
N ILE A 62 -10.50 4.87 -15.55
CA ILE A 62 -9.20 5.45 -15.92
C ILE A 62 -9.07 6.87 -15.37
N GLY A 63 -10.13 7.67 -15.50
CA GLY A 63 -10.15 9.05 -14.99
C GLY A 63 -10.06 9.10 -13.45
N ALA A 64 -10.74 8.19 -12.77
CA ALA A 64 -10.72 8.09 -11.32
C ALA A 64 -9.34 7.65 -10.79
N VAL A 65 -8.73 6.65 -11.43
CA VAL A 65 -7.38 6.17 -11.11
C VAL A 65 -6.35 7.30 -11.31
N ALA A 66 -6.41 8.00 -12.45
CA ALA A 66 -5.52 9.13 -12.73
C ALA A 66 -5.67 10.26 -11.69
N GLY A 67 -6.90 10.58 -11.29
CA GLY A 67 -7.17 11.58 -10.26
C GLY A 67 -6.62 11.20 -8.89
N LEU A 68 -6.76 9.93 -8.50
CA LEU A 68 -6.23 9.40 -7.24
C LEU A 68 -4.69 9.45 -7.21
N LEU A 69 -4.05 8.89 -8.24
CA LEU A 69 -2.59 8.88 -8.38
C LEU A 69 -2.00 10.30 -8.47
N GLY A 70 -2.72 11.22 -9.13
CA GLY A 70 -2.34 12.62 -9.22
C GLY A 70 -2.33 13.34 -7.86
N ARG A 71 -3.37 13.13 -7.03
CA ARG A 71 -3.43 13.66 -5.66
C ARG A 71 -2.35 13.07 -4.77
N ALA A 72 -2.20 11.75 -4.82
CA ALA A 72 -1.18 11.02 -4.09
C ALA A 72 0.23 11.55 -4.34
N ARG A 73 0.55 11.85 -5.61
CA ARG A 73 1.84 12.41 -6.02
C ARG A 73 2.13 13.78 -5.40
N GLY A 74 1.10 14.58 -5.12
CA GLY A 74 1.24 15.90 -4.49
C GLY A 74 1.33 15.87 -2.96
N GLU A 75 0.74 14.86 -2.33
CA GLU A 75 0.62 14.75 -0.87
C GLU A 75 1.71 13.85 -0.24
N SER A 76 2.24 12.88 -1.00
CA SER A 76 3.22 11.91 -0.49
C SER A 76 4.66 12.34 -0.73
N GLY A 77 5.52 12.17 0.28
CA GLY A 77 6.97 12.38 0.18
C GLY A 77 7.67 11.38 -0.77
N LEU A 78 9.01 11.39 -0.78
CA LEU A 78 9.84 10.54 -1.66
C LEU A 78 9.79 9.03 -1.34
N ALA A 79 9.14 8.61 -0.26
CA ALA A 79 9.14 7.22 0.20
C ALA A 79 8.07 6.36 -0.48
N GLY A 80 8.40 5.09 -0.77
CA GLY A 80 7.46 4.10 -1.29
C GLY A 80 6.94 4.42 -2.70
N ARG A 81 7.81 4.78 -3.64
CA ARG A 81 7.45 4.98 -5.05
C ARG A 81 7.73 3.72 -5.87
N GLY A 82 6.81 3.36 -6.76
CA GLY A 82 6.90 2.20 -7.63
C GLY A 82 6.22 2.42 -8.98
N GLU A 83 6.55 1.57 -9.95
CA GLU A 83 5.88 1.57 -11.26
C GLU A 83 4.42 1.18 -11.11
N VAL A 84 3.52 1.85 -11.83
CA VAL A 84 2.11 1.47 -11.92
C VAL A 84 1.81 1.04 -13.34
N GLN A 85 1.24 -0.16 -13.47
CA GLN A 85 0.74 -0.73 -14.72
C GLN A 85 -0.78 -0.83 -14.69
N LEU A 86 -1.42 -0.45 -15.78
CA LEU A 86 -2.85 -0.65 -16.02
C LEU A 86 -3.02 -1.84 -16.96
N CYS A 87 -3.82 -2.83 -16.55
CA CYS A 87 -4.27 -3.91 -17.41
C CYS A 87 -5.72 -3.64 -17.81
N LEU A 88 -5.92 -3.27 -19.07
CA LEU A 88 -7.23 -2.93 -19.61
C LEU A 88 -7.88 -4.20 -20.17
N MET A 89 -9.08 -4.51 -19.67
CA MET A 89 -9.84 -5.73 -19.96
C MET A 89 -11.21 -5.44 -20.59
N SER A 90 -11.40 -4.23 -21.13
CA SER A 90 -12.66 -3.83 -21.78
C SER A 90 -12.98 -4.74 -22.97
N LEU A 91 -14.28 -5.03 -23.17
CA LEU A 91 -14.78 -5.88 -24.25
C LEU A 91 -14.53 -5.31 -25.65
N ASP A 92 -14.29 -3.99 -25.73
CA ASP A 92 -14.00 -3.28 -26.97
C ASP A 92 -12.52 -3.41 -27.39
N LEU A 93 -11.68 -4.02 -26.55
CA LEU A 93 -10.29 -4.30 -26.85
C LEU A 93 -10.13 -5.68 -27.49
N PRO A 94 -9.13 -5.87 -28.38
CA PRO A 94 -8.85 -7.16 -29.02
C PRO A 94 -8.32 -8.24 -28.04
N GLY A 95 -8.19 -7.91 -26.76
CA GLY A 95 -7.65 -8.73 -25.68
C GLY A 95 -7.24 -7.86 -24.49
N GLU A 96 -6.53 -8.45 -23.54
CA GLU A 96 -5.93 -7.71 -22.42
C GLU A 96 -4.81 -6.80 -22.93
N VAL A 97 -4.87 -5.51 -22.56
CA VAL A 97 -3.86 -4.52 -22.96
C VAL A 97 -3.17 -3.99 -21.71
N ASP A 98 -1.86 -4.25 -21.61
CA ASP A 98 -1.02 -3.71 -20.54
C ASP A 98 -0.42 -2.36 -20.93
N VAL A 99 -0.56 -1.38 -20.03
CA VAL A 99 -0.04 -0.03 -20.19
C VAL A 99 0.76 0.37 -18.96
N SER A 100 2.08 0.49 -19.11
CA SER A 100 2.92 1.14 -18.10
C SER A 100 2.70 2.64 -18.11
N LEU A 101 2.51 3.25 -16.94
CA LEU A 101 2.36 4.71 -16.82
C LEU A 101 3.68 5.47 -17.03
N GLY A 102 4.83 4.76 -17.05
CA GLY A 102 6.14 5.33 -17.35
C GLY A 102 6.68 6.31 -16.32
N THR A 103 6.02 6.43 -15.17
CA THR A 103 6.44 7.27 -14.04
C THR A 103 6.12 6.60 -12.72
N ASP A 104 6.94 6.82 -11.71
CA ASP A 104 6.72 6.23 -10.40
C ASP A 104 5.66 7.00 -9.60
N PHE A 105 4.75 6.25 -8.98
CA PHE A 105 3.72 6.76 -8.09
C PHE A 105 3.90 6.23 -6.67
N PRO A 106 3.38 6.93 -5.65
CA PRO A 106 3.34 6.40 -4.29
C PRO A 106 2.50 5.11 -4.25
N VAL A 107 3.11 4.00 -3.80
CA VAL A 107 2.54 2.65 -3.74
C VAL A 107 2.35 2.21 -2.29
N THR A 108 1.55 2.96 -1.53
CA THR A 108 1.25 2.60 -0.14
C THR A 108 0.04 1.66 -0.04
N PRO A 109 -0.15 0.94 1.08
CA PRO A 109 -1.35 0.12 1.31
C PRO A 109 -2.64 0.95 1.25
N GLN A 110 -2.58 2.22 1.65
CA GLN A 110 -3.71 3.14 1.53
C GLN A 110 -4.05 3.43 0.06
N ILE A 111 -3.06 3.70 -0.79
CA ILE A 111 -3.26 3.91 -2.24
C ILE A 111 -3.85 2.67 -2.87
N LYS A 112 -3.27 1.50 -2.57
CA LYS A 112 -3.77 0.20 -3.05
C LYS A 112 -5.21 -0.05 -2.63
N GLY A 113 -5.55 0.20 -1.36
CA GLY A 113 -6.91 0.08 -0.85
C GLY A 113 -7.89 1.03 -1.54
N ALA A 114 -7.46 2.27 -1.78
CA ALA A 114 -8.27 3.26 -2.48
C ALA A 114 -8.50 2.87 -3.96
N LEU A 115 -7.47 2.40 -4.67
CA LEU A 115 -7.60 1.89 -6.03
C LEU A 115 -8.60 0.73 -6.12
N LYS A 116 -8.53 -0.23 -5.19
CA LYS A 116 -9.49 -1.35 -5.11
C LYS A 116 -10.94 -0.92 -4.87
N SER A 117 -11.16 0.27 -4.31
CA SER A 117 -12.51 0.78 -4.03
C SER A 117 -13.13 1.55 -5.20
N LEU A 118 -12.34 1.85 -6.25
CA LEU A 118 -12.85 2.60 -7.40
C LEU A 118 -13.77 1.72 -8.26
N PRO A 119 -14.90 2.27 -8.73
CA PRO A 119 -15.74 1.57 -9.70
C PRO A 119 -14.98 1.33 -11.00
N GLY A 120 -15.13 0.13 -11.57
CA GLY A 120 -14.43 -0.32 -12.77
C GLY A 120 -13.00 -0.81 -12.53
N VAL A 121 -12.54 -0.87 -11.27
CA VAL A 121 -11.31 -1.59 -10.89
C VAL A 121 -11.69 -3.00 -10.43
N VAL A 122 -11.16 -4.01 -11.12
CA VAL A 122 -11.44 -5.42 -10.83
C VAL A 122 -10.55 -5.92 -9.70
N THR A 123 -9.24 -5.69 -9.82
CA THR A 123 -8.27 -6.10 -8.80
C THR A 123 -7.02 -5.23 -8.86
N VAL A 124 -6.25 -5.26 -7.77
CA VAL A 124 -4.96 -4.59 -7.65
C VAL A 124 -3.97 -5.55 -7.00
N GLU A 125 -2.88 -5.80 -7.72
CA GLU A 125 -1.82 -6.74 -7.36
C GLU A 125 -0.49 -5.99 -7.16
N ASP A 126 0.37 -6.56 -6.31
CA ASP A 126 1.75 -6.10 -6.16
C ASP A 126 2.61 -6.79 -7.23
N VAL A 127 3.56 -6.06 -7.82
CA VAL A 127 4.51 -6.53 -8.84
C VAL A 127 5.87 -6.81 -8.24
#